data_AF-A0A848LJX9-F1
#
_entry.id   AF-A0A848LJX9-F1
#
_cell.length_a   1.000
_cell.length_b   1.000
_cell.length_c   1.000
_cell.angle_alpha   90.00
_cell.angle_beta   90.00
_cell.angle_gamma   90.00
#
_symmetry.space_group_name_H-M   'P 1'
#
loop_
_entity.id
_entity.type
_entity.pdbx_description
1 polymer ?
#
loop_
_entity_poly.entity_id
_entity_poly.type
_entity_poly.pdbx_seq_one_letter_code
_entity_poly.pdbx_strand_id
1 'polypeptide(L)' 'MSHRPRIRELVQALERLGCRASRRRRGSHQKWTTPGGAAMSLVIARPGDEVSRTVLTHVQRILRREQLSIDLQAD' A
#
# COMPACT_ATOMS: atom_id res chain seq x y z
N MET A 1 19.17 11.99 -0.53
CA MET A 1 17.73 12.31 -0.54
C MET A 1 16.96 11.01 -0.41
N SER A 2 16.20 10.79 0.66
CA SER A 2 15.32 9.61 0.74
C SER A 2 14.11 9.87 -0.14
N HIS A 3 14.12 9.31 -1.34
CA HIS A 3 12.94 9.29 -2.21
C HIS A 3 11.82 8.53 -1.47
N ARG A 4 10.70 9.18 -1.19
CA ARG A 4 9.53 8.49 -0.64
C ARG A 4 8.67 7.98 -1.79
N PRO A 5 8.24 6.72 -1.74
CA PRO A 5 7.44 6.17 -2.80
C PRO A 5 6.11 6.92 -2.90
N ARG A 6 5.63 7.10 -4.12
CA ARG A 6 4.32 7.71 -4.38
C ARG A 6 3.20 6.72 -4.10
N ILE A 7 2.01 7.22 -3.79
CA ILE A 7 0.84 6.36 -3.55
C ILE A 7 0.56 5.45 -4.75
N ARG A 8 0.75 5.94 -5.98
CA ARG A 8 0.63 5.13 -7.20
C ARG A 8 1.57 3.91 -7.20
N GLU A 9 2.84 4.08 -6.85
CA GLU A 9 3.83 2.99 -6.82
C GLU A 9 3.42 1.93 -5.78
N LEU A 10 3.00 2.37 -4.60
CA LEU A 10 2.52 1.47 -3.56
C LEU A 10 1.29 0.68 -4.01
N VAL A 11 0.31 1.34 -4.64
CA VAL A 11 -0.89 0.69 -5.16
C VAL A 11 -0.53 -0.35 -6.22
N GLN A 12 0.31 0.00 -7.19
CA GLN A 12 0.74 -0.92 -8.24
C GLN A 12 1.50 -2.13 -7.68
N ALA A 13 2.39 -1.91 -6.72
CA ALA A 13 3.15 -2.98 -6.10
C ALA A 13 2.23 -3.92 -5.28
N LEU A 14 1.22 -3.40 -4.61
CA LEU A 14 0.21 -4.22 -3.91
C LEU A 14 -0.65 -5.04 -4.87
N GLU A 15 -1.07 -4.46 -6.00
CA GLU A 15 -1.80 -5.19 -7.05
C GLU A 15 -0.97 -6.34 -7.62
N ARG A 16 0.33 -6.11 -7.88
CA ARG A 16 1.28 -7.14 -8.35
C ARG A 16 1.45 -8.28 -7.34
N LEU A 17 1.39 -7.97 -6.04
CA LEU A 17 1.41 -8.97 -4.96
C LEU A 17 0.08 -9.72 -4.81
N GLY A 18 -0.92 -9.45 -5.64
CA GLY A 18 -2.25 -10.05 -5.56
C GLY A 18 -3.10 -9.50 -4.41
N CYS A 19 -2.70 -8.39 -3.79
CA CYS A 19 -3.54 -7.72 -2.82
C CYS A 19 -4.76 -7.12 -3.52
N ARG A 20 -5.93 -7.24 -2.89
CA ARG A 20 -7.21 -6.80 -3.46
C ARG A 20 -7.75 -5.61 -2.71
N ALA A 21 -8.04 -4.54 -3.44
CA ALA A 21 -8.69 -3.38 -2.86
C ALA A 21 -10.20 -3.60 -2.72
N SER A 22 -10.75 -3.22 -1.58
CA SER A 22 -12.19 -3.06 -1.39
C SER A 22 -12.73 -1.89 -2.24
N ARG A 23 -14.01 -1.98 -2.63
CA ARG A 23 -14.70 -0.88 -3.33
C ARG A 23 -14.52 0.41 -2.54
N ARG A 24 -14.05 1.47 -3.22
CA ARG A 24 -13.91 2.80 -2.61
C ARG A 24 -15.24 3.25 -2.04
N ARG A 25 -15.36 3.31 -0.72
CA ARG A 25 -16.44 4.04 -0.07
C ARG A 25 -16.03 5.51 -0.02
N ARG A 26 -16.99 6.44 -0.14
CA ARG A 26 -16.75 7.89 -0.10
C ARG A 26 -15.80 8.23 1.07
N GLY A 27 -14.55 8.59 0.76
CA GLY A 27 -13.50 8.85 1.73
C GLY A 27 -12.10 8.57 1.17
N SER A 28 -11.08 9.15 1.79
CA SER A 28 -9.67 8.96 1.41
C SER A 28 -9.10 7.61 1.86
N HIS A 29 -9.87 6.76 2.54
CA HIS A 29 -9.41 5.47 3.03
C HIS A 29 -9.88 4.33 2.11
N GLN A 30 -8.95 3.54 1.60
CA GLN A 30 -9.22 2.30 0.88
C GLN A 30 -8.73 1.12 1.72
N LYS A 31 -9.61 0.15 1.98
CA LYS A 31 -9.18 -1.12 2.59
C LYS A 31 -8.64 -2.04 1.51
N TRP A 32 -7.60 -2.78 1.85
CA TRP A 32 -6.93 -3.76 1.02
C TRP A 32 -6.83 -5.08 1.79
N THR A 33 -6.88 -6.19 1.07
CA THR A 33 -6.73 -7.53 1.63
C THR A 33 -5.61 -8.24 0.90
N THR A 34 -4.68 -8.83 1.63
CA THR A 34 -3.59 -9.62 1.08
C THR A 34 -4.08 -10.99 0.61
N PRO A 35 -3.27 -11.73 -0.18
CA PRO A 35 -3.57 -13.13 -0.52
C PRO A 35 -3.77 -14.04 0.70
N GLY A 36 -3.06 -13.80 1.81
CA GLY A 36 -3.22 -14.55 3.06
C GLY A 36 -4.43 -14.13 3.90
N GLY A 37 -5.18 -13.11 3.47
CA GLY A 37 -6.41 -12.66 4.11
C GLY A 37 -6.23 -11.55 5.15
N ALA A 38 -5.01 -11.08 5.44
CA ALA A 38 -4.81 -9.91 6.28
C ALA A 38 -5.40 -8.66 5.63
N ALA A 39 -6.10 -7.87 6.44
CA ALA A 39 -6.65 -6.59 6.03
C ALA A 39 -5.71 -5.43 6.39
N MET A 40 -5.54 -4.49 5.48
CA MET A 40 -4.83 -3.24 5.70
C MET A 40 -5.66 -2.05 5.18
N SER A 41 -5.42 -0.86 5.73
CA SER A 41 -6.10 0.37 5.29
C SER A 41 -5.08 1.37 4.81
N LEU A 42 -5.25 1.83 3.58
CA LEU A 42 -4.41 2.82 2.92
C LEU A 42 -5.17 4.13 2.79
N VAL A 43 -4.53 5.22 3.18
CA VAL A 43 -5.05 6.56 2.88
C VAL A 43 -4.56 6.95 1.50
N ILE A 44 -5.48 7.03 0.54
CA ILE A 44 -5.25 7.51 -0.82
C ILE A 44 -5.87 8.91 -0.90
N ALA A 45 -5.09 9.93 -0.52
CA ALA A 45 -5.49 11.32 -0.67
C ALA A 45 -5.47 11.70 -2.17
N ARG A 46 -4.31 11.62 -2.81
CA ARG A 46 -4.14 11.71 -4.27
C ARG A 46 -3.07 10.73 -4.75
N PRO A 47 -3.20 10.08 -5.93
CA PRO A 47 -2.22 9.11 -6.41
C PRO A 47 -0.78 9.62 -6.55
N GLY A 48 -0.60 10.93 -6.78
CA GLY A 48 0.70 11.58 -6.93
C GLY A 48 1.37 12.00 -5.61
N ASP A 49 0.67 11.89 -4.47
CA ASP A 49 1.24 12.27 -3.18
C ASP A 49 2.23 11.20 -2.69
N GLU A 50 3.21 11.62 -1.90
CA GLU A 50 4.10 10.71 -1.19
C GLU A 50 3.32 9.87 -0.18
N VAL A 51 3.70 8.60 -0.06
CA VAL A 51 3.21 7.74 1.01
C VAL A 51 3.84 8.20 2.32
N SER A 52 3.00 8.47 3.31
CA SER A 52 3.50 8.79 4.65
C SER A 52 4.27 7.61 5.25
N ARG A 53 5.35 7.90 5.99
CA ARG A 53 6.19 6.88 6.64
C ARG A 53 5.36 5.89 7.48
N THR A 54 4.36 6.40 8.20
CA THR A 54 3.46 5.60 9.03
C THR A 54 2.69 4.56 8.21
N VAL A 55 2.15 4.96 7.06
CA VAL A 55 1.42 4.05 6.15
C VAL A 55 2.38 3.00 5.60
N LEU A 56 3.57 3.41 5.14
CA LEU A 56 4.59 2.51 4.62
C LEU A 56 4.99 1.45 5.67
N THR A 57 5.34 1.87 6.89
CA THR A 57 5.72 0.98 7.98
C THR A 57 4.59 0.03 8.35
N HIS A 58 3.34 0.51 8.37
CA HIS A 58 2.19 -0.34 8.63
C HIS A 58 2.04 -1.43 7.56
N VAL A 59 2.07 -1.06 6.28
CA VAL A 59 1.94 -1.99 5.15
C VAL A 59 3.06 -3.02 5.18
N GLN A 60 4.32 -2.57 5.30
CA GLN A 60 5.48 -3.47 5.36
C GLN A 60 5.37 -4.48 6.51
N ARG A 61 4.87 -4.05 7.67
CA ARG A 61 4.65 -4.95 8.81
C ARG A 61 3.60 -6.03 8.51
N ILE A 62 2.52 -5.69 7.81
CA ILE A 62 1.49 -6.66 7.42
C ILE A 62 2.05 -7.64 6.39
N LEU A 63 2.69 -7.12 5.33
CA LEU A 63 3.28 -7.95 4.27
C LEU A 63 4.33 -8.92 4.83
N ARG A 64 5.21 -8.45 5.73
CA ARG A 64 6.21 -9.31 6.39
C ARG A 64 5.60 -10.47 7.17
N ARG A 65 4.44 -10.28 7.81
CA ARG A 65 3.74 -11.36 8.54
C ARG A 65 3.25 -12.46 7.61
N GLU A 66 2.98 -12.12 6.35
CA GLU A 66 2.58 -13.08 5.31
C GLU A 66 3.73 -13.48 4.39
N GLN A 67 4.98 -13.17 4.77
CA GLN A 67 6.17 -13.44 3.95
C GLN A 67 6.13 -12.80 2.55
N LEU A 68 5.37 -11.71 2.40
CA LEU A 68 5.32 -10.90 1.19
C LEU A 68 6.37 -9.80 1.26
N SER A 69 7.08 -9.57 0.16
CA SER A 69 8.05 -8.48 0.00
C SER A 69 7.55 -7.50 -1.04
N ILE A 70 7.66 -6.21 -0.74
CA ILE A 70 7.30 -5.14 -1.68
C ILE A 70 8.56 -4.47 -2.18
N ASP A 71 8.74 -4.47 -3.49
CA ASP A 71 9.80 -3.71 -4.15
C ASP A 71 9.21 -2.40 -4.67
N LEU A 72 9.57 -1.31 -4.02
CA LEU A 72 9.13 0.04 -4.37
C LEU A 72 10.29 0.70 -5.09
N GLN A 73 10.28 0.65 -6.41
CA GLN A 73 11.25 1.38 -7.22
C GLN A 73 10.96 2.88 -7.06
N ALA A 74 11.95 3.58 -6.50
CA ALA A 74 12.00 5.03 -6.49
C ALA A 74 12.55 5.47 -7.84
N ASP A 75 11.70 6.02 -8.72
CA ASP A 75 12.13 6.73 -9.93
C ASP A 75 12.64 8.14 -9.59
#